data_AF-A0AAQ5ZM02-F1
#
_entry.id   AF-A0AAQ5ZM02-F1
#
_cell.length_a   1.000
_cell.length_b   1.000
_cell.length_c   1.000
_cell.angle_alpha   90.00
_cell.angle_beta   90.00
_cell.angle_gamma   90.00
#
_symmetry.space_group_name_H-M   'P 1'
#
loop_
_entity.id
_entity.type
_entity.pdbx_description
1 polymer ?
#
loop_
_entity_poly.entity_id
_entity_poly.type
_entity_poly.pdbx_seq_one_letter_code
_entity_poly.pdbx_strand_id
1 'polypeptide(L)'
;MDLLWALSVSMLTACVAIPMDAAAGSHSLFTCEPITLRMCQGLPYNSTFMPNMLNHYDQQTAALAMEPFHPMVNLQCSPELRMFLCALYAPVCTEYGRMTLPCRRLCLQAKSDCYKLMDMFGVSWPEEMDCNRLAQRQ
;
A
#
# COMPACT_ATOMS: atom_id res chain seq x y z
N MET A 1 25.29 -32.51 -49.34
CA MET A 1 25.24 -31.05 -49.48
C MET A 1 24.16 -30.54 -48.54
N ASP A 2 24.27 -30.87 -47.24
CA ASP A 2 23.11 -30.91 -46.32
C ASP A 2 23.47 -30.50 -44.89
N LEU A 3 24.56 -29.73 -44.70
CA LEU A 3 24.98 -29.26 -43.37
C LEU A 3 25.03 -27.74 -43.22
N LEU A 4 24.88 -26.97 -44.31
CA LEU A 4 24.87 -25.51 -44.24
C LEU A 4 23.47 -24.91 -44.15
N TRP A 5 22.42 -25.66 -44.49
CA TRP A 5 21.05 -25.13 -44.43
C TRP A 5 20.46 -25.16 -43.01
N ALA A 6 20.97 -26.05 -42.13
CA ALA A 6 20.49 -26.20 -40.76
C ALA A 6 20.87 -25.02 -39.85
N LEU A 7 21.92 -24.27 -40.17
CA LEU A 7 22.37 -23.13 -39.36
C LEU A 7 21.56 -21.85 -39.63
N SER A 8 20.76 -21.80 -40.70
CA SER A 8 19.92 -20.63 -41.02
C SER A 8 18.52 -20.68 -40.40
N VAL A 9 18.04 -21.86 -40.00
CA VAL A 9 16.67 -22.04 -39.50
C VAL A 9 16.57 -21.83 -37.98
N SER A 10 17.71 -21.79 -37.26
CA SER A 10 17.72 -21.66 -35.79
C SER A 10 17.57 -20.23 -35.25
N MET A 11 17.44 -19.19 -36.09
CA MET A 11 17.22 -17.80 -35.64
C MET A 11 15.81 -17.25 -35.95
N LEU A 12 14.84 -18.10 -36.29
CA LEU A 12 13.45 -17.67 -36.57
C LEU A 12 12.40 -18.47 -35.78
N THR A 13 12.79 -19.48 -35.01
CA THR A 13 11.85 -20.25 -34.20
C THR A 13 11.61 -19.59 -32.85
N ALA A 14 10.50 -18.86 -32.85
CA ALA A 14 9.66 -18.50 -31.73
C ALA A 14 10.26 -17.49 -30.74
N CYS A 15 9.81 -16.25 -30.87
CA CYS A 15 9.40 -15.47 -29.72
C CYS A 15 8.62 -16.41 -28.80
N VAL A 16 9.30 -16.96 -27.77
CA VAL A 16 8.62 -17.76 -26.76
C VAL A 16 7.59 -16.83 -26.16
N ALA A 17 6.32 -17.13 -26.40
CA ALA A 17 5.22 -16.48 -25.72
C ALA A 17 5.49 -16.64 -24.22
N ILE A 18 5.79 -15.54 -23.54
CA ILE A 18 5.77 -15.52 -22.08
C ILE A 18 4.34 -15.95 -21.73
N PRO A 19 4.12 -17.10 -21.05
CA PRO A 19 2.80 -17.41 -20.55
C PRO A 19 2.41 -16.25 -19.64
N MET A 20 1.44 -15.46 -20.06
CA MET A 20 0.75 -14.58 -19.14
C MET A 20 0.00 -15.52 -18.21
N ASP A 21 0.64 -15.90 -17.10
CA ASP A 21 -0.10 -16.41 -15.96
C ASP A 21 -1.13 -15.32 -15.65
N ALA A 22 -2.39 -15.63 -15.95
CA ALA A 22 -3.55 -14.79 -15.65
C ALA A 22 -3.82 -14.72 -14.14
N ALA A 23 -2.77 -14.77 -13.32
CA ALA A 23 -2.76 -14.45 -11.90
C ALA A 23 -2.48 -12.97 -11.65
N ALA A 24 -2.45 -12.14 -12.70
CA ALA A 24 -2.71 -10.71 -12.53
C ALA A 24 -4.20 -10.55 -12.18
N GLY A 25 -4.53 -10.69 -10.89
CA GLY A 25 -5.77 -10.20 -10.31
C GLY A 25 -5.83 -8.69 -10.53
N SER A 26 -6.23 -8.30 -11.73
CA SER A 26 -6.23 -6.95 -12.21
C SER A 26 -7.55 -6.32 -11.83
N HIS A 27 -7.45 -5.32 -10.95
CA HIS A 27 -8.50 -4.51 -10.34
C HIS A 27 -9.30 -5.21 -9.21
N SER A 28 -9.14 -4.68 -7.99
CA SER A 28 -10.07 -4.90 -6.87
C SER A 28 -11.50 -4.80 -7.37
N LEU A 29 -12.35 -5.78 -7.05
CA LEU A 29 -13.79 -5.77 -7.33
C LEU A 29 -14.54 -4.68 -6.52
N PHE A 30 -13.82 -3.69 -5.99
CA PHE A 30 -14.25 -2.73 -5.00
C PHE A 30 -14.93 -3.42 -3.82
N THR A 31 -14.25 -4.41 -3.24
CA THR A 31 -14.78 -5.24 -2.17
C THR A 31 -13.94 -5.15 -0.91
N CYS A 32 -14.49 -5.67 0.17
CA CYS A 32 -13.70 -5.98 1.35
C CYS A 32 -12.85 -7.23 1.11
N GLU A 33 -11.59 -7.17 1.49
CA GLU A 33 -10.61 -8.23 1.32
C GLU A 33 -9.76 -8.41 2.61
N PRO A 34 -9.18 -9.60 2.85
CA PRO A 34 -8.30 -9.81 3.99
C PRO A 34 -7.05 -8.91 3.94
N ILE A 35 -6.60 -8.43 5.08
CA ILE A 35 -5.39 -7.61 5.17
C ILE A 35 -4.15 -8.46 4.92
N THR A 36 -3.40 -8.11 3.88
CA THR A 36 -2.11 -8.70 3.50
C THR A 36 -0.93 -7.75 3.81
N LEU A 37 -1.23 -6.46 4.05
CA LEU A 37 -0.26 -5.45 4.48
C LEU A 37 0.39 -5.84 5.82
N ARG A 38 1.66 -6.26 5.80
CA ARG A 38 2.41 -6.72 6.99
C ARG A 38 2.39 -5.72 8.14
N MET A 39 2.50 -4.42 7.84
CA MET A 39 2.46 -3.36 8.85
C MET A 39 1.11 -3.30 9.61
N CYS A 40 0.03 -3.73 8.98
CA CYS A 40 -1.34 -3.63 9.50
C CYS A 40 -1.89 -4.95 10.05
N GLN A 41 -1.08 -6.02 10.10
CA GLN A 41 -1.48 -7.30 10.70
C GLN A 41 -1.53 -7.22 12.23
N GLY A 42 -2.49 -7.91 12.86
CA GLY A 42 -2.63 -7.93 14.33
C GLY A 42 -3.25 -6.66 14.92
N LEU A 43 -3.88 -5.82 14.09
CA LEU A 43 -4.80 -4.78 14.55
C LEU A 43 -6.15 -5.41 14.98
N PRO A 44 -7.06 -4.66 15.64
CA PRO A 44 -8.37 -5.16 16.06
C PRO A 44 -9.32 -5.56 14.92
N TYR A 45 -8.89 -5.47 13.67
CA TYR A 45 -9.65 -5.76 12.46
C TYR A 45 -8.76 -6.46 11.44
N ASN A 46 -9.37 -7.30 10.59
CA ASN A 46 -8.65 -8.24 9.74
C ASN A 46 -8.98 -8.07 8.24
N SER A 47 -9.93 -7.21 7.92
CA SER A 47 -10.40 -6.93 6.56
C SER A 47 -10.32 -5.44 6.25
N THR A 48 -9.98 -5.13 5.01
CA THR A 48 -9.90 -3.77 4.48
C THR A 48 -10.72 -3.63 3.21
N PHE A 49 -11.13 -2.42 2.88
CA PHE A 49 -11.80 -2.10 1.63
C PHE A 49 -10.82 -1.44 0.65
N MET A 50 -10.84 -1.87 -0.60
CA MET A 50 -10.10 -1.22 -1.70
C MET A 50 -11.08 -0.60 -2.71
N PRO A 51 -10.80 0.60 -3.27
CA PRO A 51 -9.60 1.40 -3.05
C PRO A 51 -9.57 2.03 -1.66
N ASN A 52 -8.37 2.25 -1.13
CA ASN A 52 -8.18 2.91 0.17
C ASN A 52 -8.33 4.44 0.07
N MET A 53 -8.17 5.14 1.19
CA MET A 53 -8.36 6.61 1.28
C MET A 53 -7.34 7.42 0.47
N LEU A 54 -6.28 6.76 -0.01
CA LEU A 54 -5.21 7.34 -0.82
C LEU A 54 -5.32 6.91 -2.30
N ASN A 55 -6.46 6.34 -2.70
CA ASN A 55 -6.75 5.86 -4.06
C ASN A 55 -5.81 4.75 -4.56
N HIS A 56 -5.22 3.95 -3.66
CA HIS A 56 -4.59 2.70 -4.07
C HIS A 56 -5.66 1.65 -4.31
N TYR A 57 -5.62 0.99 -5.47
CA TYR A 57 -6.63 0.03 -5.91
C TYR A 57 -6.36 -1.41 -5.43
N ASP A 58 -5.19 -1.66 -4.86
CA ASP A 58 -4.74 -2.95 -4.38
C ASP A 58 -3.75 -2.79 -3.22
N GLN A 59 -3.62 -3.83 -2.41
CA GLN A 59 -2.76 -3.82 -1.23
C GLN A 59 -1.26 -3.84 -1.56
N GLN A 60 -0.85 -4.31 -2.75
CA GLN A 60 0.55 -4.33 -3.15
C GLN A 60 1.05 -2.90 -3.43
N THR A 61 0.26 -2.10 -4.15
CA THR A 61 0.53 -0.68 -4.39
C THR A 61 0.54 0.09 -3.07
N ALA A 62 -0.44 -0.16 -2.20
CA ALA A 62 -0.47 0.43 -0.86
C ALA A 62 0.79 0.07 -0.04
N ALA A 63 1.28 -1.18 -0.14
CA ALA A 63 2.47 -1.63 0.59
C ALA A 63 3.74 -0.88 0.15
N LEU A 64 3.93 -0.71 -1.16
CA LEU A 64 5.05 0.04 -1.73
C LEU A 64 5.01 1.51 -1.27
N ALA A 65 3.83 2.12 -1.28
CA ALA A 65 3.66 3.49 -0.80
C ALA A 65 3.88 3.64 0.72
N MET A 66 3.79 2.57 1.50
CA MET A 66 4.12 2.55 2.94
C MET A 66 5.61 2.30 3.23
N GLU A 67 6.41 1.87 2.25
CA GLU A 67 7.83 1.55 2.46
C GLU A 67 8.63 2.65 3.19
N PRO A 68 8.52 3.94 2.81
CA PRO A 68 9.27 5.01 3.46
C PRO A 68 8.98 5.19 4.95
N PHE A 69 7.82 4.73 5.44
CA PHE A 69 7.41 4.89 6.85
C PHE A 69 7.87 3.73 7.74
N HIS A 70 8.43 2.64 7.19
CA HIS A 70 8.89 1.50 7.99
C HIS A 70 9.90 1.87 9.08
N PRO A 71 10.92 2.72 8.83
CA PRO A 71 11.85 3.14 9.87
C PRO A 71 11.14 3.82 11.05
N MET A 72 10.15 4.68 10.78
CA MET A 72 9.41 5.42 11.81
C MET A 72 8.57 4.50 12.69
N VAL A 73 7.92 3.51 12.07
CA VAL A 73 7.14 2.51 12.80
C VAL A 73 8.04 1.58 13.62
N ASN A 74 9.16 1.12 13.05
CA ASN A 74 10.09 0.21 13.73
C ASN A 74 10.83 0.88 14.88
N LEU A 75 11.18 2.16 14.74
CA LEU A 75 11.80 2.97 15.79
C LEU A 75 10.78 3.55 16.78
N GLN A 76 9.48 3.32 16.55
CA GLN A 76 8.40 3.64 17.48
C GLN A 76 8.41 5.11 17.93
N CYS A 77 8.63 6.05 16.99
CA CYS A 77 8.60 7.48 17.31
C CYS A 77 7.25 7.96 17.89
N SER A 78 6.16 7.27 17.56
CA SER A 78 4.81 7.51 18.10
C SER A 78 4.04 6.19 18.20
N PRO A 79 3.32 5.93 19.31
CA PRO A 79 2.43 4.78 19.41
C PRO A 79 1.22 4.88 18.44
N GLU A 80 0.86 6.09 18.02
CA GLU A 80 -0.26 6.38 17.12
C GLU A 80 0.08 6.17 15.64
N LEU A 81 1.35 6.30 15.24
CA LEU A 81 1.74 6.34 13.82
C LEU A 81 1.25 5.11 13.05
N ARG A 82 1.49 3.92 13.60
CA ARG A 82 1.10 2.66 12.95
C ARG A 82 -0.41 2.59 12.72
N MET A 83 -1.20 2.96 13.74
CA MET A 83 -2.65 2.95 13.67
C MET A 83 -3.17 4.01 12.69
N PHE A 84 -2.55 5.19 12.68
CA PHE A 84 -2.86 6.27 11.73
C PHE A 84 -2.60 5.85 10.28
N LEU A 85 -1.42 5.31 9.98
CA LEU A 85 -1.07 4.84 8.64
C LEU A 85 -2.04 3.74 8.19
N CYS A 86 -2.29 2.73 9.02
CA CYS A 86 -3.22 1.66 8.65
C CYS A 86 -4.66 2.15 8.47
N ALA A 87 -5.12 3.17 9.20
CA ALA A 87 -6.43 3.78 8.98
C ALA A 87 -6.58 4.44 7.59
N LEU A 88 -5.47 4.84 6.95
CA LEU A 88 -5.47 5.41 5.60
C LEU A 88 -5.20 4.37 4.51
N TYR A 89 -4.19 3.50 4.71
CA TYR A 89 -3.74 2.52 3.73
C TYR A 89 -4.53 1.21 3.73
N ALA A 90 -5.09 0.83 4.89
CA ALA A 90 -5.86 -0.38 5.09
C ALA A 90 -7.12 -0.07 5.93
N PRO A 91 -8.00 0.84 5.49
CA PRO A 91 -9.16 1.26 6.29
C PRO A 91 -10.06 0.08 6.63
N VAL A 92 -10.67 0.11 7.83
CA VAL A 92 -11.59 -0.93 8.30
C VAL A 92 -12.77 -1.05 7.33
N CYS A 93 -13.04 -2.28 6.87
CA CYS A 93 -14.29 -2.58 6.20
C CYS A 93 -15.41 -2.73 7.24
N THR A 94 -16.33 -1.76 7.31
CA THR A 94 -17.51 -1.83 8.18
C THR A 94 -18.75 -2.25 7.40
N GLU A 95 -19.02 -1.54 6.30
CA GLU A 95 -20.07 -1.80 5.33
C GLU A 95 -19.50 -1.60 3.92
N TYR A 96 -20.13 -2.20 2.91
CA TYR A 96 -19.68 -2.09 1.52
C TYR A 96 -19.60 -0.61 1.08
N GLY A 97 -18.41 -0.16 0.70
CA GLY A 97 -18.17 1.22 0.27
C GLY A 97 -18.11 2.26 1.39
N ARG A 98 -18.22 1.89 2.67
CA ARG A 98 -18.15 2.82 3.80
C ARG A 98 -16.86 2.66 4.59
N MET A 99 -15.97 3.64 4.44
CA MET A 99 -14.68 3.71 5.13
C MET A 99 -14.70 4.82 6.19
N THR A 100 -14.03 4.56 7.33
CA THR A 100 -13.88 5.54 8.41
C THR A 100 -12.53 6.22 8.31
N LEU A 101 -12.51 7.55 8.30
CA LEU A 101 -11.29 8.35 8.33
C LEU A 101 -10.71 8.45 9.74
N PRO A 102 -9.38 8.48 9.90
CA PRO A 102 -8.77 8.78 11.20
C PRO A 102 -9.09 10.20 11.65
N CYS A 103 -9.16 10.40 12.96
CA CYS A 103 -9.39 11.70 13.57
C CYS A 103 -8.19 12.63 13.33
N ARG A 104 -8.44 13.93 13.16
CA ARG A 104 -7.39 14.95 13.02
C ARG A 104 -6.39 14.96 14.17
N ARG A 105 -6.85 14.75 15.41
CA ARG A 105 -5.98 14.68 16.59
C ARG A 105 -4.95 13.55 16.47
N LEU A 106 -5.38 12.38 16.00
CA LEU A 106 -4.50 11.22 15.79
C LEU A 106 -3.40 11.54 14.76
N CYS A 107 -3.78 12.18 13.65
CA CYS A 107 -2.84 12.63 12.62
C CYS A 107 -1.82 13.63 13.16
N LEU A 108 -2.27 14.67 13.88
CA LEU A 108 -1.38 15.70 14.42
C LEU A 108 -0.37 15.13 15.41
N GLN A 109 -0.81 14.20 16.26
CA GLN A 109 0.06 13.51 17.22
C GLN A 109 1.14 12.69 16.49
N ALA A 110 0.73 11.78 15.60
CA ALA A 110 1.64 10.94 14.82
C ALA A 110 2.65 11.76 14.01
N LYS A 111 2.19 12.84 13.35
CA LYS A 111 3.04 13.74 12.58
C LYS A 111 4.06 14.47 13.46
N SER A 112 3.61 15.06 14.57
CA SER A 112 4.47 15.83 15.47
C SER A 112 5.57 14.97 16.07
N ASP A 113 5.21 13.81 16.60
CA ASP A 113 6.12 12.91 17.30
C ASP A 113 7.20 12.32 16.37
N CYS A 114 6.82 12.03 15.12
CA CYS A 114 7.72 11.43 14.14
C CYS A 114 8.47 12.44 13.25
N TYR A 115 8.16 13.73 13.34
CA TYR A 115 8.71 14.77 12.45
C TYR A 115 10.24 14.75 12.38
N LYS A 116 10.93 14.71 13.52
CA LYS A 116 12.41 14.72 13.56
C LYS A 116 13.01 13.49 12.87
N LEU A 117 12.36 12.33 13.02
CA LEU A 117 12.81 11.10 12.43
C LEU A 117 12.59 11.11 10.92
N MET A 118 11.45 11.61 10.48
CA MET A 118 11.13 11.83 9.08
C MET A 118 12.15 12.75 8.40
N ASP A 119 12.49 13.87 9.04
CA ASP A 119 13.51 14.81 8.54
C ASP A 119 14.89 14.13 8.40
N MET A 120 15.34 13.37 9.40
CA MET A 120 16.61 12.64 9.34
C MET A 120 16.69 11.61 8.20
N PHE A 121 15.57 10.97 7.85
CA PHE A 121 15.51 10.00 6.76
C PHE A 121 15.09 10.62 5.41
N GLY A 122 14.88 11.93 5.35
CA GLY A 122 14.46 12.63 4.12
C GLY A 122 13.04 12.27 3.66
N VAL A 123 12.17 11.83 4.57
CA VAL A 123 10.77 11.48 4.28
C VAL A 123 9.90 12.71 4.54
N SER A 124 9.20 13.20 3.52
CA SER A 124 8.22 14.27 3.68
C SER A 124 6.87 13.73 4.16
N TRP A 125 6.12 14.53 4.93
CA TRP A 125 4.71 14.22 5.22
C TRP A 125 3.86 14.45 3.96
N PRO A 126 3.20 13.41 3.38
CA PRO A 126 2.46 13.55 2.13
C PRO A 126 1.26 14.50 2.25
N GLU A 127 0.94 15.18 1.16
CA GLU A 127 -0.18 16.14 1.11
C GLU A 127 -1.54 15.44 1.27
N GLU A 128 -1.64 14.22 0.74
CA GLU A 128 -2.81 13.35 0.87
C GLU A 128 -3.09 13.00 2.34
N MET A 129 -2.06 13.05 3.18
CA MET A 129 -2.15 12.82 4.63
C MET A 129 -2.24 14.13 5.43
N ASP A 130 -2.45 15.29 4.81
CA ASP A 130 -2.57 16.54 5.56
C ASP A 130 -3.69 16.45 6.60
N CYS A 131 -3.32 16.61 7.87
CA CYS A 131 -4.24 16.56 9.00
C CYS A 131 -5.38 17.58 8.91
N ASN A 132 -5.24 18.66 8.12
CA ASN A 132 -6.31 19.61 7.86
C ASN A 132 -7.48 19.01 7.07
N ARG A 133 -7.24 17.95 6.30
CA ARG A 133 -8.26 17.23 5.52
C ARG A 133 -9.14 16.32 6.38
N LEU A 134 -8.77 16.11 7.65
CA LEU A 134 -9.45 15.19 8.57
C LEU A 134 -10.38 15.93 9.53
N ALA A 135 -11.49 15.29 9.90
CA ALA A 135 -12.43 15.81 10.88
C ALA A 135 -11.84 15.78 12.31
N GLN A 136 -12.28 16.70 13.17
CA GLN A 136 -11.84 16.75 14.57
C GLN A 136 -12.44 15.64 15.46
N ARG A 137 -13.47 14.91 15.00
CA ARG A 137 -14.29 14.04 15.85
C ARG A 137 -13.47 12.94 16.54
N GLN A 138 -13.78 12.72 17.82
CA GLN A 138 -13.38 11.58 18.65
C GLN A 138 -14.42 10.47 18.52
#